data_AF-A0A9E0U1A1-F1
#
_entry.id   AF-A0A9E0U1A1-F1
#
_cell.length_a   1.000
_cell.length_b   1.000
_cell.length_c   1.000
_cell.angle_alpha   90.00
_cell.angle_beta   90.00
_cell.angle_gamma   90.00
#
_symmetry.space_group_name_H-M   'P 1'
#
loop_
_entity.id
_entity.type
_entity.pdbx_description
1 polymer ?
#
loop_
_entity_poly.entity_id
_entity_poly.type
_entity_poly.pdbx_seq_one_letter_code
_entity_poly.pdbx_strand_id
1 'polypeptide(L)'
;MKRIYPILLCLAWTPGAWAHAHAGQVDDTMPDVERIRFCERVRDFALQAFVDREKGRPMKVFQEDGSHGPRITNHIIRRIYEEPQISSPKKAEAFGRATCNEMMQGPAEK
;
A
#
# COMPACT_ATOMS: atom_id res chain seq x y z
N MET A 1 -13.69 62.11 -7.84
CA MET A 1 -14.04 60.89 -8.61
C MET A 1 -12.97 59.83 -8.39
N LYS A 2 -13.38 58.66 -7.88
CA LYS A 2 -12.86 57.29 -8.10
C LYS A 2 -11.41 57.19 -8.63
N ARG A 3 -10.46 56.54 -7.95
CA ARG A 3 -10.37 55.07 -7.85
C ARG A 3 -9.48 54.65 -6.68
N ILE A 4 -10.03 53.74 -5.89
CA ILE A 4 -9.43 53.01 -4.77
C ILE A 4 -8.83 51.74 -5.37
N TYR A 5 -7.54 51.48 -5.16
CA TYR A 5 -6.94 50.16 -5.41
C TYR A 5 -6.36 49.66 -4.09
N PRO A 6 -7.06 48.79 -3.33
CA PRO A 6 -6.41 48.01 -2.30
C PRO A 6 -5.72 46.84 -2.97
N ILE A 7 -4.40 46.78 -2.76
CA ILE A 7 -3.50 45.72 -3.18
C ILE A 7 -3.96 44.39 -2.58
N LEU A 8 -3.91 43.37 -3.45
CA LEU A 8 -4.22 41.96 -3.26
C LEU A 8 -3.79 41.42 -1.89
N LEU A 9 -4.75 40.92 -1.12
CA LEU A 9 -5.15 39.51 -1.06
C LEU A 9 -4.08 38.65 -0.37
N CYS A 10 -4.35 38.40 0.90
CA CYS A 10 -3.59 37.57 1.83
C CYS A 10 -3.09 36.26 1.20
N LEU A 11 -1.77 36.07 1.25
CA LEU A 11 -1.14 34.78 1.05
C LEU A 11 -1.55 33.87 2.22
N ALA A 12 -2.61 33.10 2.02
CA ALA A 12 -2.98 32.03 2.95
C ALA A 12 -1.91 30.93 2.83
N TRP A 13 -0.93 30.95 3.73
CA TRP A 13 -0.16 29.76 4.06
C TRP A 13 -1.14 28.72 4.59
N THR A 14 -1.56 27.82 3.71
CA THR A 14 -2.16 26.57 4.14
C THR A 14 -1.03 25.72 4.71
N PRO A 15 -1.03 25.38 6.02
CA PRO A 15 -0.17 24.31 6.48
C PRO A 15 -0.64 23.06 5.74
N GLY A 16 0.21 22.52 4.88
CA GLY A 16 0.04 21.19 4.34
C GLY A 16 0.00 20.24 5.52
N ALA A 17 -1.20 19.88 5.99
CA ALA A 17 -1.39 18.80 6.93
C ALA A 17 -0.94 17.54 6.22
N TRP A 18 0.32 17.19 6.42
CA TRP A 18 0.83 15.86 6.10
C TRP A 18 0.04 14.92 7.00
N ALA A 19 -1.03 14.36 6.45
CA ALA A 19 -1.68 13.19 7.01
C ALA A 19 -0.67 12.05 6.94
N HIS A 20 0.26 12.02 7.88
CA HIS A 20 0.98 10.82 8.24
C HIS A 20 -0.08 9.88 8.78
N ALA A 21 -0.61 9.03 7.88
CA ALA A 21 -1.46 7.92 8.25
C ALA A 21 -0.60 6.95 9.07
N HIS A 22 -0.49 7.22 10.38
CA HIS A 22 0.02 6.25 11.33
C HIS A 22 -0.93 5.06 11.27
N ALA A 23 -0.41 3.88 10.93
CA ALA A 23 -1.15 2.64 11.08
C ALA A 23 -1.73 2.62 12.51
N GLY A 24 -3.05 2.56 12.64
CA GLY A 24 -3.71 2.55 13.94
C GLY A 24 -3.13 1.44 14.81
N GLN A 25 -3.05 1.64 16.12
CA GLN A 25 -2.53 0.61 17.02
C GLN A 25 -3.38 -0.65 16.89
N VAL A 26 -2.77 -1.72 16.37
CA VAL A 26 -3.39 -3.02 16.17
C VAL A 26 -3.19 -3.82 17.46
N ASP A 27 -4.21 -3.81 18.32
CA ASP A 27 -4.22 -4.49 19.62
C ASP A 27 -4.82 -5.90 19.51
N ASP A 28 -4.39 -6.81 20.40
CA ASP A 28 -4.76 -8.23 20.41
C ASP A 28 -6.25 -8.48 20.70
N THR A 29 -6.98 -7.45 21.12
CA THR A 29 -8.45 -7.49 21.30
C THR A 29 -9.23 -7.46 19.98
N MET A 30 -8.58 -7.18 18.85
CA MET A 30 -9.24 -7.15 17.54
C MET A 30 -9.40 -8.57 16.97
N PRO A 31 -10.59 -8.96 16.48
CA PRO A 31 -10.85 -10.31 15.95
C PRO A 31 -9.98 -10.67 14.72
N ASP A 32 -9.47 -9.66 14.01
CA ASP A 32 -8.68 -9.81 12.79
C ASP A 32 -7.20 -9.41 12.95
N VAL A 33 -6.69 -9.33 14.19
CA VAL A 33 -5.36 -8.78 14.50
C VAL A 33 -4.23 -9.49 13.72
N GLU A 34 -4.31 -10.82 13.62
CA GLU A 34 -3.31 -11.64 12.93
C GLU A 34 -3.35 -11.41 11.43
N ARG A 35 -4.55 -11.35 10.84
CA ARG A 35 -4.75 -11.05 9.42
C ARG A 35 -4.20 -9.67 9.08
N ILE A 36 -4.51 -8.66 9.89
CA ILE A 36 -4.05 -7.29 9.69
C ILE A 36 -2.51 -7.25 9.73
N ARG A 37 -1.88 -7.81 10.77
CA ARG A 37 -0.42 -7.86 10.88
C ARG A 37 0.23 -8.63 9.73
N PHE A 38 -0.39 -9.73 9.31
CA PHE A 38 0.07 -10.51 8.17
C PHE A 38 0.04 -9.68 6.89
N CYS A 39 -1.09 -9.03 6.57
CA CYS A 39 -1.22 -8.24 5.36
C CYS A 39 -0.38 -6.96 5.37
N GLU A 40 -0.08 -6.39 6.54
CA GLU A 40 0.91 -5.32 6.67
C GLU A 40 2.33 -5.80 6.33
N ARG A 41 2.73 -7.02 6.72
CA ARG A 41 4.01 -7.59 6.27
C ARG A 41 4.02 -7.87 4.76
N VAL A 42 2.90 -8.36 4.21
CA VAL A 42 2.77 -8.60 2.76
C VAL A 42 2.86 -7.29 1.96
N ARG A 43 2.29 -6.19 2.49
CA ARG A 43 2.45 -4.85 1.92
C ARG A 43 3.93 -4.47 1.78
N ASP A 44 4.75 -4.74 2.79
CA ASP A 44 6.17 -4.38 2.76
C ASP A 44 6.93 -5.16 1.67
N PHE A 45 6.58 -6.44 1.46
CA PHE A 45 7.10 -7.21 0.32
C PHE A 45 6.64 -6.66 -1.04
N ALA A 46 5.41 -6.15 -1.12
CA ALA A 46 4.90 -5.50 -2.32
C ALA A 46 5.72 -4.24 -2.66
N LEU A 47 5.98 -3.40 -1.65
CA LEU A 47 6.84 -2.22 -1.80
C LEU A 47 8.25 -2.62 -2.24
N GLN A 48 8.84 -3.64 -1.61
CA GLN A 48 10.17 -4.13 -1.96
C GLN A 48 10.24 -4.62 -3.40
N ALA A 49 9.24 -5.38 -3.86
CA ALA A 49 9.16 -5.87 -5.24
C ALA A 49 9.05 -4.72 -6.25
N PHE A 50 8.30 -3.66 -5.93
CA PHE A 50 8.24 -2.46 -6.76
C PHE A 50 9.62 -1.81 -6.87
N VAL A 51 10.30 -1.59 -5.75
CA VAL A 51 11.65 -0.99 -5.73
C VAL A 51 12.65 -1.85 -6.51
N ASP A 52 12.57 -3.16 -6.40
CA ASP A 52 13.46 -4.07 -7.13
C ASP A 52 13.17 -4.05 -8.64
N ARG A 53 11.90 -4.03 -9.06
CA ARG A 53 11.50 -3.87 -10.47
C ARG A 53 12.02 -2.54 -11.05
N GLU A 54 11.81 -1.43 -10.37
CA GLU A 54 12.27 -0.10 -10.84
C GLU A 54 13.79 -0.02 -10.98
N LYS A 55 14.52 -0.83 -10.20
CA LYS A 55 15.98 -0.95 -10.28
C LYS A 55 16.45 -2.00 -11.29
N GLY A 56 15.55 -2.60 -12.07
CA GLY A 56 15.86 -3.65 -13.04
C GLY A 56 16.38 -4.95 -12.39
N ARG A 57 16.09 -5.18 -11.11
CA ARG A 57 16.53 -6.37 -10.39
C ARG A 57 15.62 -7.56 -10.69
N PRO A 58 16.17 -8.79 -10.74
CA PRO A 58 15.36 -9.97 -10.99
C PRO A 58 14.30 -10.14 -9.90
N MET A 59 13.14 -10.64 -10.31
CA MET A 59 12.05 -10.98 -9.41
C MET A 59 12.49 -12.06 -8.41
N LYS A 60 12.19 -11.83 -7.13
CA LYS A 60 12.49 -12.75 -6.03
C LYS A 60 11.18 -13.27 -5.45
N VAL A 61 10.99 -14.59 -5.51
CA VAL A 61 9.81 -15.27 -4.96
C VAL A 61 10.23 -16.17 -3.81
N PHE A 62 9.30 -16.42 -2.89
CA PHE A 62 9.47 -17.35 -1.79
C PHE A 62 9.20 -18.79 -2.26
N GLN A 63 9.83 -19.77 -1.61
CA GLN A 63 9.47 -21.16 -1.82
C GLN A 63 8.03 -21.40 -1.34
N GLU A 64 7.20 -22.00 -2.20
CA GLU A 64 5.82 -22.33 -1.82
C GLU A 64 5.81 -23.60 -0.97
N ASP A 65 5.20 -23.53 0.21
CA ASP A 65 5.14 -24.58 1.23
C ASP A 65 3.70 -25.07 1.48
N GLY A 66 2.74 -24.63 0.64
CA GLY A 66 1.31 -24.90 0.79
C GLY A 66 0.58 -23.94 1.73
N SER A 67 1.30 -23.08 2.47
CA SER A 67 0.67 -22.07 3.33
C SER A 67 0.24 -20.83 2.54
N HIS A 68 -0.62 -20.01 3.16
CA HIS A 68 -1.05 -18.75 2.56
C HIS A 68 0.09 -17.73 2.42
N GLY A 69 1.11 -17.78 3.27
CA GLY A 69 2.21 -16.81 3.32
C GLY A 69 2.95 -16.65 1.99
N PRO A 70 3.74 -17.65 1.58
CA PRO A 70 4.44 -17.63 0.31
C PRO A 70 3.49 -17.52 -0.89
N ARG A 71 2.34 -18.20 -0.85
CA ARG A 71 1.36 -18.19 -1.96
C ARG A 71 0.85 -16.79 -2.29
N ILE A 72 0.34 -16.06 -1.28
CA ILE A 72 -0.21 -14.71 -1.46
C ILE A 72 0.91 -13.73 -1.82
N THR A 73 2.05 -13.82 -1.12
CA THR A 73 3.18 -12.91 -1.35
C THR A 73 3.74 -13.07 -2.77
N ASN A 74 3.93 -14.31 -3.24
CA ASN A 74 4.38 -14.59 -4.60
C ASN A 74 3.40 -14.08 -5.65
N HIS A 75 2.10 -14.23 -5.43
CA HIS A 75 1.09 -13.70 -6.34
C HIS A 75 1.25 -12.17 -6.49
N ILE A 76 1.35 -11.44 -5.38
CA ILE A 76 1.51 -9.98 -5.38
C ILE A 76 2.83 -9.57 -6.05
N ILE A 77 3.94 -10.24 -5.75
CA ILE A 77 5.25 -9.94 -6.36
C ILE A 77 5.18 -10.11 -7.88
N ARG A 78 4.65 -11.23 -8.37
CA ARG A 78 4.50 -11.49 -9.81
C ARG A 78 3.69 -10.38 -10.48
N ARG A 79 2.54 -10.03 -9.91
CA ARG A 79 1.68 -8.95 -10.40
C ARG A 79 2.38 -7.60 -10.44
N ILE A 80 3.18 -7.25 -9.44
CA ILE A 80 3.98 -6.01 -9.47
C ILE A 80 4.96 -5.98 -10.63
N TYR A 81 5.62 -7.09 -10.93
CA TYR A 81 6.54 -7.17 -12.07
C TYR A 81 5.81 -7.15 -13.42
N GLU A 82 4.63 -7.76 -13.50
CA GLU A 82 3.83 -7.90 -14.72
C GLU A 82 2.97 -6.67 -15.05
N GLU A 83 2.64 -5.84 -14.07
CA GLU A 83 1.67 -4.73 -14.21
C GLU A 83 2.34 -3.34 -14.11
N PRO A 84 2.63 -2.67 -15.25
CA PRO A 84 3.18 -1.32 -15.26
C PRO A 84 2.27 -0.26 -14.61
N GLN A 85 0.95 -0.50 -14.55
CA GLN A 85 0.00 0.40 -13.89
C GLN A 85 0.28 0.63 -12.40
N ILE A 86 1.00 -0.30 -11.75
CA ILE A 86 1.54 -0.12 -10.40
C ILE A 86 2.77 0.78 -10.52
N SER A 87 2.50 2.07 -10.66
CA SER A 87 3.47 3.08 -11.12
C SER A 87 4.10 3.89 -9.99
N SER A 88 3.87 3.54 -8.73
CA SER A 88 4.43 4.26 -7.59
C SER A 88 4.52 3.38 -6.34
N PRO A 89 5.40 3.72 -5.37
CA PRO A 89 5.50 3.02 -4.08
C PRO A 89 4.15 2.91 -3.36
N LYS A 90 3.42 4.03 -3.28
CA LYS A 90 2.11 4.08 -2.61
C LYS A 90 1.07 3.20 -3.29
N LYS A 91 1.11 3.07 -4.63
CA LYS A 91 0.25 2.15 -5.37
C LYS A 91 0.62 0.69 -5.08
N ALA A 92 1.91 0.37 -4.99
CA ALA A 92 2.38 -0.97 -4.65
C ALA A 92 1.95 -1.39 -3.23
N GLU A 93 2.06 -0.50 -2.26
CA GLU A 93 1.57 -0.72 -0.89
C GLU A 93 0.05 -0.95 -0.86
N ALA A 94 -0.71 -0.06 -1.49
CA ALA A 94 -2.17 -0.16 -1.53
C ALA A 94 -2.62 -1.46 -2.22
N PHE A 95 -1.98 -1.80 -3.34
CA PHE A 95 -2.20 -3.05 -4.07
C PHE A 95 -1.91 -4.27 -3.18
N GLY A 96 -0.71 -4.35 -2.62
CA GLY A 96 -0.31 -5.49 -1.79
C GLY A 96 -1.24 -5.74 -0.59
N ARG A 97 -1.63 -4.67 0.11
CA ARG A 97 -2.56 -4.79 1.24
C ARG A 97 -3.96 -5.21 0.79
N ALA A 98 -4.50 -4.62 -0.28
CA ALA A 98 -5.84 -4.94 -0.78
C ALA A 98 -5.91 -6.40 -1.26
N THR A 99 -4.98 -6.81 -2.11
CA THR A 99 -4.91 -8.18 -2.63
C THR A 99 -4.69 -9.20 -1.52
N CYS A 100 -3.84 -8.91 -0.52
CA CYS A 100 -3.70 -9.79 0.63
C CYS A 100 -5.02 -9.98 1.37
N ASN A 101 -5.72 -8.89 1.68
CA ASN A 101 -7.01 -8.96 2.38
C ASN A 101 -8.05 -9.74 1.58
N GLU A 102 -8.11 -9.57 0.27
CA GLU A 102 -9.02 -10.32 -0.62
C GLU A 102 -8.69 -11.81 -0.62
N MET A 103 -7.42 -12.18 -0.79
CA MET A 103 -6.99 -13.59 -0.84
C MET A 103 -7.08 -14.30 0.51
N MET A 104 -7.04 -13.56 1.62
CA MET A 104 -7.22 -14.09 2.98
C MET A 104 -8.70 -14.26 3.36
N GLN A 105 -9.63 -13.58 2.70
CA GLN A 105 -11.06 -13.70 2.99
C GLN A 105 -11.71 -14.97 2.40
N GLY A 106 -10.99 -15.72 1.55
CA GLY A 106 -11.56 -16.89 0.85
C GLY A 106 -12.73 -16.51 -0.07
N PRO A 107 -13.28 -17.42 -0.89
CA PRO A 107 -14.53 -17.13 -1.58
C PRO A 107 -15.58 -16.81 -0.50
N ALA A 108 -16.23 -15.64 -0.60
CA ALA A 108 -17.33 -15.27 0.26
C ALA A 108 -18.30 -16.46 0.33
N GLU A 109 -18.37 -17.10 1.50
CA GLU A 109 -19.40 -18.07 1.80
C GLU A 109 -20.72 -17.31 1.67
N LYS A 110 -21.44 -17.63 0.60
CA LYS A 110 -22.78 -17.12 0.29
C LYS A 110 -23.80 -18.10 0.80
#